data_AF-A0A428XMP3-F1
#
_entry.id   AF-A0A428XMP3-F1
#
_cell.length_a   1.000
_cell.length_b   1.000
_cell.length_c   1.000
_cell.angle_alpha   90.00
_cell.angle_beta   90.00
_cell.angle_gamma   90.00
#
_symmetry.space_group_name_H-M   'P 1'
#
loop_
_entity.id
_entity.type
_entity.pdbx_description
1 polymer ?
#
loop_
_entity_poly.entity_id
_entity_poly.type
_entity_poly.pdbx_seq_one_letter_code
_entity_poly.pdbx_strand_id
1 'polypeptide(L)'
;MSLLDRIADRIHAKHDAAAEAQGLRVQRLPGGHRRVSHPGLPTALEARRRHALTHGLDHADRALMDPATRAALNATRTAMTNPNTDRLRRAA
;
A
#
# COMPACT_ATOMS: atom_id res chain seq x y z
N MET A 1 4.55 -25.46 -18.90
CA MET A 1 5.57 -24.50 -18.40
C MET A 1 6.42 -24.05 -19.58
N SER A 2 6.38 -22.76 -19.93
CA SER A 2 7.05 -22.25 -21.14
C SER A 2 8.57 -22.12 -20.94
N LEU A 3 9.32 -21.95 -22.03
CA LEU A 3 10.76 -21.65 -21.96
C LEU A 3 11.03 -20.30 -21.29
N LEU A 4 10.15 -19.31 -21.52
CA LEU A 4 10.25 -17.98 -20.91
C LEU A 4 10.06 -18.03 -19.40
N ASP A 5 9.12 -18.85 -18.91
CA ASP A 5 8.92 -19.05 -17.47
C ASP A 5 10.18 -19.62 -16.81
N ARG A 6 10.83 -20.61 -17.46
CA ARG A 6 12.08 -21.22 -16.95
C ARG A 6 13.24 -20.23 -16.87
N ILE A 7 13.34 -19.31 -17.84
CA ILE A 7 14.38 -18.27 -17.84
C ILE A 7 14.09 -17.24 -16.73
N ALA A 8 12.84 -16.80 -16.60
CA ALA A 8 12.42 -15.87 -15.55
C ALA A 8 12.68 -16.48 -14.15
N ASP A 9 12.35 -17.76 -13.95
CA ASP A 9 12.61 -18.46 -12.68
C ASP A 9 14.09 -18.46 -12.33
N ARG A 10 14.97 -18.73 -13.29
CA ARG A 10 16.42 -18.72 -13.07
C ARG A 10 16.95 -17.34 -12.69
N ILE A 11 16.45 -16.28 -13.34
CA ILE A 11 16.87 -14.90 -13.07
C ILE A 11 16.42 -14.44 -11.68
N HIS A 12 15.23 -14.87 -11.27
CA HIS A 12 14.61 -14.41 -10.04
C HIS A 12 14.99 -15.23 -8.80
N ALA A 13 15.35 -16.51 -8.94
CA ALA A 13 15.64 -17.41 -7.81
C ALA A 13 16.62 -16.84 -6.77
N LYS A 14 17.74 -16.26 -7.20
CA LYS A 14 18.74 -15.67 -6.28
C LYS A 14 18.18 -14.44 -5.55
N HIS A 15 17.41 -13.62 -6.24
CA HIS A 15 16.83 -12.40 -5.69
C HIS A 15 15.64 -12.69 -4.76
N ASP A 16 14.90 -13.76 -5.02
CA ASP A 16 13.77 -14.14 -4.18
C ASP A 16 14.25 -14.73 -2.86
N ALA A 17 15.28 -15.59 -2.88
CA ALA A 17 15.91 -16.09 -1.66
C ALA A 17 16.48 -14.95 -0.81
N ALA A 18 17.07 -13.93 -1.43
CA ALA A 18 17.53 -12.74 -0.73
C ALA A 18 16.37 -11.92 -0.14
N ALA A 19 15.26 -11.77 -0.86
CA ALA A 19 14.09 -11.06 -0.37
C ALA A 19 13.43 -11.79 0.81
N GLU A 20 13.30 -13.11 0.73
CA GLU A 20 12.76 -13.94 1.81
C GLU A 20 13.66 -13.93 3.05
N ALA A 21 14.99 -13.94 2.88
CA ALA A 21 15.94 -13.77 3.97
C ALA A 21 15.82 -12.40 4.67
N GLN A 22 15.34 -11.38 3.96
CA GLN A 22 15.02 -10.06 4.52
C GLN A 22 13.60 -9.99 5.11
N GLY A 23 12.88 -11.12 5.20
CA GLY A 23 11.53 -11.20 5.74
C GLY A 23 10.43 -10.74 4.77
N LEU A 24 10.75 -10.55 3.50
CA LEU A 24 9.77 -10.21 2.47
C LEU A 24 9.06 -11.47 1.97
N ARG A 25 7.80 -11.32 1.58
CA ARG A 25 7.00 -12.34 0.91
C ARG A 25 7.14 -12.20 -0.60
N VAL A 26 7.52 -13.28 -1.25
CA VAL A 26 7.58 -13.36 -2.71
C VAL A 26 6.41 -14.21 -3.22
N GLN A 27 5.68 -13.68 -4.19
CA GLN A 27 4.60 -14.39 -4.89
C GLN A 27 4.92 -14.42 -6.39
N ARG A 28 4.95 -15.62 -6.97
CA ARG A 28 5.07 -15.82 -8.42
C ARG A 28 3.72 -15.59 -9.10
N LEU A 29 3.73 -14.87 -10.21
CA LEU A 29 2.57 -14.55 -11.00
C LEU A 29 2.72 -15.15 -12.42
N PRO A 30 1.60 -15.40 -13.14
CA PRO A 30 1.66 -15.88 -14.51
C PRO A 30 2.49 -14.95 -15.42
N GLY A 31 3.12 -15.49 -16.46
CA GLY A 31 3.89 -14.71 -17.43
C GLY A 31 5.29 -14.29 -16.94
N GLY A 32 5.86 -15.02 -15.97
CA GLY A 32 7.20 -14.74 -15.42
C GLY A 32 7.25 -13.52 -14.49
N HIS A 33 6.10 -12.94 -14.12
CA HIS A 33 6.04 -11.83 -13.20
C HIS A 33 6.22 -12.29 -11.74
N ARG A 34 6.66 -11.36 -10.88
CA ARG A 34 6.72 -11.59 -9.43
C ARG A 34 6.22 -10.38 -8.66
N ARG A 35 5.63 -10.64 -7.50
CA ARG A 35 5.25 -9.63 -6.52
C ARG A 35 6.05 -9.86 -5.24
N VAL A 36 6.73 -8.81 -4.78
CA VAL A 36 7.45 -8.81 -3.50
C VAL A 36 6.72 -7.86 -2.57
N SER A 37 6.41 -8.32 -1.36
CA SER A 37 5.64 -7.54 -0.37
C SER A 37 6.17 -7.77 1.04
N HIS A 38 6.13 -6.76 1.90
CA HIS A 38 6.48 -6.94 3.30
C HIS A 38 5.22 -7.34 4.10
N PRO A 39 5.27 -8.39 4.95
CA PRO A 39 4.09 -8.90 5.66
C PRO A 39 3.45 -7.84 6.58
N GLY A 40 4.27 -6.98 7.17
CA GLY A 40 3.82 -5.86 8.01
C GLY A 40 3.41 -4.60 7.24
N LEU A 41 3.56 -4.55 5.91
CA LEU A 41 3.27 -3.35 5.12
C LEU A 41 1.80 -2.90 5.26
N PRO A 42 0.79 -3.79 5.18
CA PRO A 42 -0.61 -3.37 5.32
C PRO A 42 -0.88 -2.75 6.69
N THR A 43 -0.34 -3.35 7.76
CA THR A 43 -0.48 -2.83 9.13
C THR A 43 0.21 -1.48 9.29
N ALA A 44 1.42 -1.31 8.74
CA ALA A 44 2.14 -0.05 8.78
C ALA A 44 1.40 1.05 8.01
N LEU A 45 0.87 0.76 6.82
CA LEU A 45 0.09 1.71 6.03
C LEU A 45 -1.20 2.11 6.76
N GLU A 46 -1.89 1.18 7.39
CA GLU A 46 -3.09 1.46 8.18
C GLU A 46 -2.76 2.33 9.42
N ALA A 47 -1.66 2.06 10.11
CA ALA A 47 -1.20 2.89 11.22
C ALA A 47 -0.89 4.33 10.76
N ARG A 48 -0.19 4.49 9.62
CA ARG A 48 0.09 5.80 9.03
C ARG A 48 -1.18 6.52 8.59
N ARG A 49 -2.16 5.80 8.03
CA ARG A 49 -3.49 6.34 7.69
C ARG A 49 -4.19 6.89 8.93
N ARG A 50 -4.23 6.12 10.02
CA ARG A 50 -4.84 6.56 11.29
C ARG A 50 -4.15 7.80 11.84
N HIS A 51 -2.81 7.81 11.85
CA HIS A 51 -2.02 8.97 12.25
C HIS A 51 -2.33 10.20 11.38
N ALA A 52 -2.42 10.04 10.07
CA ALA A 52 -2.77 11.13 9.16
C ALA A 52 -4.16 11.73 9.44
N LEU A 53 -5.12 10.89 9.81
CA LEU A 53 -6.47 11.33 10.15
C LEU A 53 -6.53 12.06 11.50
N THR A 54 -5.77 11.61 12.51
CA THR A 54 -5.78 12.23 13.85
C THR A 54 -4.86 13.45 13.95
N HIS A 55 -3.63 13.34 13.44
CA HIS A 55 -2.57 14.33 13.61
C HIS A 55 -2.21 15.09 12.32
N GLY A 56 -2.65 14.61 11.16
CA GLY A 56 -2.29 15.17 9.85
C GLY A 56 -1.09 14.49 9.21
N LEU A 57 -0.82 14.87 7.97
CA LEU A 57 0.26 14.28 7.16
C LEU A 57 1.63 14.79 7.63
N ASP A 58 2.55 13.85 7.84
CA ASP A 58 3.95 14.15 8.08
C ASP A 58 4.63 14.72 6.81
N HIS A 59 5.90 15.14 6.92
CA HIS A 59 6.62 15.71 5.78
C HIS A 59 6.91 14.68 4.68
N ALA A 60 7.18 13.42 5.06
CA ALA A 60 7.45 12.35 4.11
C ALA A 60 6.19 11.99 3.32
N ASP A 61 5.03 11.93 3.99
CA ASP A 61 3.72 11.70 3.38
C ASP A 61 3.37 12.80 2.40
N ARG A 62 3.64 14.06 2.76
CA ARG A 62 3.40 15.18 1.85
C ARG A 62 4.28 15.14 0.60
N ALA A 63 5.50 14.61 0.71
CA ALA A 63 6.45 14.52 -0.39
C ALA A 63 6.21 13.28 -1.28
N LEU A 64 5.79 12.17 -0.70
CA LEU A 64 5.67 10.88 -1.38
C LEU A 64 4.25 10.58 -1.89
N MET A 65 3.22 11.19 -1.31
CA MET A 65 1.84 10.99 -1.77
C MET A 65 1.51 11.90 -2.95
N ASP A 66 0.86 11.33 -3.95
CA ASP A 66 0.32 12.10 -5.06
C ASP A 66 -0.74 13.11 -4.57
N PRO A 67 -0.98 14.20 -5.31
CA PRO A 67 -1.94 15.22 -4.93
C PRO A 67 -3.36 14.70 -4.69
N ALA A 68 -3.83 13.71 -5.47
CA ALA A 68 -5.19 13.18 -5.36
C ALA A 68 -5.36 12.38 -4.07
N THR A 69 -4.38 11.55 -3.70
CA THR A 69 -4.38 10.83 -2.42
C THR A 69 -4.40 11.79 -1.23
N ARG A 70 -3.64 12.89 -1.29
CA ARG A 70 -3.68 13.93 -0.25
C ARG A 70 -5.05 14.60 -0.14
N ALA A 71 -5.68 14.91 -1.27
CA ALA A 71 -7.02 15.49 -1.29
C ALA A 71 -8.07 14.55 -0.69
N ALA A 72 -8.02 13.25 -1.03
CA ALA A 72 -8.95 12.24 -0.50
C ALA A 72 -8.82 12.07 1.02
N LEU A 73 -7.60 12.09 1.56
CA LEU A 73 -7.36 12.02 3.01
C LEU A 73 -7.88 13.27 3.74
N ASN A 74 -7.65 14.46 3.18
CA ASN A 74 -8.20 15.69 3.73
C ASN A 74 -9.74 15.69 3.72
N ALA A 75 -10.38 15.26 2.63
CA ALA A 75 -11.83 15.15 2.55
C ALA A 75 -12.38 14.17 3.61
N THR A 76 -11.69 13.04 3.81
CA THR A 76 -12.04 12.05 4.83
C THR A 76 -11.93 12.62 6.24
N ARG A 77 -10.84 13.34 6.53
CA ARG A 77 -10.65 14.03 7.81
C ARG A 77 -11.77 15.02 8.07
N THR A 78 -12.10 15.88 7.11
CA THR A 78 -13.18 16.86 7.22
C THR A 78 -14.52 16.20 7.53
N ALA A 79 -14.84 15.10 6.85
CA ALA A 79 -16.06 14.33 7.10
C ALA A 79 -16.08 13.69 8.49
N MET A 80 -14.94 13.22 9.01
CA MET A 80 -14.85 12.67 10.37
C MET A 80 -15.01 13.75 11.45
N THR A 81 -14.51 14.95 11.22
CA THR A 81 -14.57 16.05 12.19
C THR A 81 -15.88 16.83 12.17
N ASN A 82 -16.74 16.62 11.16
CA ASN A 82 -17.97 17.36 10.99
C ASN A 82 -19.20 16.48 11.31
N PRO A 83 -19.87 16.64 12.46
CA PRO A 83 -20.95 15.76 12.90
C PRO A 83 -22.19 15.78 11.99
N ASN A 84 -22.31 16.79 11.10
CA ASN A 84 -23.41 16.86 10.14
C ASN A 84 -23.23 15.99 8.90
N THR A 85 -22.00 15.56 8.56
CA THR A 85 -21.78 14.77 7.33
C THR A 85 -22.33 13.35 7.43
N ASP A 86 -22.37 12.78 8.64
CA ASP A 86 -22.96 11.46 8.89
C ASP A 86 -24.50 11.49 8.83
N ARG A 87 -25.13 12.62 9.23
CA ARG A 87 -26.57 12.86 9.07
C ARG A 87 -26.98 12.95 7.60
N LEU A 88 -26.20 13.68 6.79
CA LEU A 88 -26.50 13.89 5.37
C LEU A 88 -26.34 12.60 4.54
N ARG A 89 -25.43 11.69 4.93
CA ARG A 89 -25.27 10.38 4.26
C ARG A 89 -26.40 9.38 4.53
N ARG A 90 -27.08 9.47 5.68
CA ARG A 90 -28.20 8.57 6.02
C ARG A 90 -29.55 9.07 5.50
N ALA A 91 -29.62 10.31 5.05
CA ALA A 91 -30.82 10.93 4.52
C ALA A 91 -30.93 10.87 2.99
N ALA A 92 -29.91 10.33 2.31
CA ALA A 92 -29.86 10.09 0.87
C ALA A 92 -29.94 8.58 0.60
#